data_AF-A0A956Y7A6-F1
#
_entry.id   AF-A0A956Y7A6-F1
#
_cell.length_a   1.000
_cell.length_b   1.000
_cell.length_c   1.000
_cell.angle_alpha   90.00
_cell.angle_beta   90.00
_cell.angle_gamma   90.00
#
_symmetry.space_group_name_H-M   'P 1'
#
loop_
_entity.id
_entity.type
_entity.pdbx_description
1 polymer ?
#
loop_
_entity_poly.entity_id
_entity_poly.type
_entity_poly.pdbx_seq_one_letter_code
_entity_poly.pdbx_strand_id
1 'polypeptide(L)'
;MKYDDELDIVQLARYASSMNSRARRLRILGTLTAVSLRDRIFESGGKCEWCHTNLLRQEFELDHIENLANGGSNTASNIVVSCPNCNRRKSARNVVSFALETLARTGIETPIIKRVLERHDVRGSVQRSLFGDDPAEAAGRPLFTTSDTDDDAPPPDDVPPYRW
;
A
#
# COMPACT_ATOMS: atom_id res chain seq x y z
N MET A 1 19.81 11.56 -2.42
CA MET A 1 20.07 13.01 -2.60
C MET A 1 19.71 13.73 -1.32
N LYS A 2 20.24 14.93 -1.07
CA LYS A 2 19.72 15.80 -0.01
C LYS A 2 18.69 16.76 -0.59
N TYR A 3 17.61 17.00 0.12
CA TYR A 3 16.61 17.97 -0.30
C TYR A 3 17.15 19.37 -0.03
N ASP A 4 17.35 20.12 -1.11
CA ASP A 4 17.78 21.51 -1.10
C ASP A 4 16.98 22.28 -2.15
N ASP A 5 16.91 23.60 -2.01
CA ASP A 5 16.24 24.48 -2.97
C ASP A 5 17.02 24.52 -4.30
N GLU A 6 18.34 24.31 -4.24
CA GLU A 6 19.23 24.20 -5.39
C GLU A 6 19.51 22.73 -5.72
N LEU A 7 18.67 22.15 -6.58
CA LEU A 7 18.88 20.78 -7.08
C LEU A 7 19.88 20.74 -8.23
N ASP A 8 20.94 19.92 -8.09
CA ASP A 8 21.91 19.69 -9.15
C ASP A 8 21.29 18.91 -10.33
N ILE A 9 21.11 19.60 -11.45
CA ILE A 9 20.56 19.05 -12.69
C ILE A 9 21.46 17.93 -13.26
N VAL A 10 22.77 18.02 -13.09
CA VAL A 10 23.72 17.00 -13.57
C VAL A 10 23.54 15.71 -12.76
N GLN A 11 23.41 15.84 -11.44
CA GLN A 11 23.11 14.71 -10.56
C GLN A 11 21.76 14.06 -10.95
N LEU A 12 20.72 14.88 -11.15
CA LEU A 12 19.40 14.39 -11.58
C LEU A 12 19.44 13.69 -12.94
N ALA A 13 20.22 14.19 -13.91
CA ALA A 13 20.40 13.54 -15.20
C ALA A 13 21.05 12.16 -15.07
N ARG A 14 22.02 11.99 -14.17
CA ARG A 14 22.63 10.69 -13.86
C ARG A 14 21.61 9.72 -13.25
N TYR A 15 20.78 10.19 -12.31
CA TYR A 15 19.70 9.39 -11.74
C TYR A 15 18.70 8.93 -12.81
N ALA A 16 18.22 9.86 -13.64
CA ALA A 16 17.32 9.56 -14.74
C ALA A 16 17.92 8.53 -15.70
N SER A 17 19.19 8.68 -16.09
CA SER A 17 19.89 7.73 -16.95
C SER A 17 19.99 6.33 -16.34
N SER A 18 20.25 6.23 -15.04
CA SER A 18 20.27 4.96 -14.31
C SER A 18 18.89 4.28 -14.28
N MET A 19 17.82 5.05 -14.03
CA MET A 19 16.44 4.54 -14.05
C MET A 19 16.04 4.09 -15.46
N ASN A 20 16.32 4.90 -16.48
CA ASN A 20 16.04 4.57 -17.88
C ASN A 20 16.81 3.32 -18.33
N SER A 21 18.06 3.15 -17.89
CA SER A 21 18.85 1.96 -18.22
C SER A 21 18.27 0.69 -17.59
N ARG A 22 17.76 0.77 -16.36
CA ARG A 22 17.03 -0.34 -15.72
C ARG A 22 15.73 -0.67 -16.47
N ALA A 23 14.94 0.34 -16.83
CA ALA A 23 13.70 0.17 -17.58
C ALA A 23 13.95 -0.48 -18.95
N ARG A 24 14.97 -0.03 -19.69
CA ARG A 24 15.37 -0.62 -20.99
C ARG A 24 15.74 -2.09 -20.87
N ARG A 25 16.47 -2.48 -19.81
CA ARG A 25 16.85 -3.89 -19.58
C ARG A 25 15.62 -4.78 -19.40
N LEU A 26 14.58 -4.24 -18.75
CA LEU A 26 13.31 -4.92 -18.52
C LEU A 26 12.30 -4.73 -19.67
N ARG A 27 12.69 -4.05 -20.76
CA ARG A 27 11.84 -3.71 -21.91
C ARG A 27 10.56 -2.96 -21.53
N ILE A 28 10.62 -2.16 -20.47
CA ILE A 28 9.53 -1.33 -20.00
C ILE A 28 9.56 0.03 -20.71
N LEU A 29 8.39 0.51 -21.12
CA LEU A 29 8.23 1.79 -21.78
C LEU A 29 8.29 2.96 -20.78
N GLY A 30 8.73 4.11 -21.27
CA GLY A 30 8.83 5.35 -20.49
C GLY A 30 10.27 5.83 -20.32
N THR A 31 10.45 7.13 -20.48
CA THR A 31 11.75 7.79 -20.31
C THR A 31 11.60 8.91 -19.30
N LEU A 32 12.46 8.90 -18.29
CA LEU A 32 12.57 9.97 -17.31
C LEU A 32 13.62 10.97 -17.77
N THR A 33 13.33 12.25 -17.58
CA THR A 33 14.28 13.35 -17.80
C THR A 33 14.64 13.98 -16.46
N ALA A 34 15.78 14.67 -16.40
CA ALA A 34 16.17 15.41 -15.20
C ALA A 34 15.10 16.44 -14.79
N VAL A 35 14.48 17.09 -15.78
CA VAL A 35 13.38 18.05 -15.59
C VAL A 35 12.18 17.38 -14.94
N SER A 36 11.74 16.23 -15.47
CA SER A 36 10.61 15.49 -14.91
C SER A 36 10.85 15.05 -13.46
N LEU A 37 12.09 14.67 -13.12
CA LEU A 37 12.44 14.30 -11.74
C LEU A 37 12.45 15.52 -10.82
N ARG A 38 13.01 16.64 -11.28
CA ARG A 38 13.02 17.91 -10.56
C ARG A 38 11.60 18.37 -10.23
N ASP A 39 10.72 18.34 -11.23
CA ASP A 39 9.33 18.79 -11.06
C ASP A 39 8.60 17.92 -10.02
N ARG A 40 8.82 16.58 -10.05
CA ARG A 40 8.30 15.67 -8.99
C ARG A 40 8.88 15.98 -7.60
N ILE A 41 10.15 16.35 -7.50
CA ILE A 41 10.76 16.74 -6.22
C ILE A 41 10.08 17.98 -5.67
N PHE A 42 9.86 19.00 -6.50
CA PHE A 42 9.17 20.22 -6.05
C PHE A 42 7.69 20.00 -5.73
N GLU A 43 6.98 19.18 -6.51
CA GLU A 43 5.59 18.80 -6.24
C GLU A 43 5.41 18.10 -4.88
N SER A 44 6.44 17.40 -4.38
CA SER A 44 6.40 16.77 -3.06
C SER A 44 6.36 17.78 -1.90
N GLY A 45 6.72 19.05 -2.15
CA GLY A 45 6.75 20.10 -1.15
C GLY A 45 7.71 19.82 0.01
N GLY A 46 8.79 19.07 -0.24
CA GLY A 46 9.76 18.72 0.80
C GLY A 46 9.24 17.72 1.83
N LYS A 47 8.25 16.90 1.48
CA LYS A 47 7.71 15.84 2.35
C LYS A 47 7.78 14.49 1.66
N CYS A 48 7.96 13.44 2.46
CA CYS A 48 7.84 12.07 1.97
C CYS A 48 6.38 11.83 1.54
N GLU A 49 6.16 11.40 0.31
CA GLU A 49 4.81 11.20 -0.21
C GLU A 49 4.09 10.02 0.47
N TRP A 50 4.83 9.11 1.10
CA TRP A 50 4.26 7.96 1.83
C TRP A 50 3.87 8.27 3.26
N CYS A 51 4.75 8.91 4.04
CA CYS A 51 4.56 9.10 5.48
C CYS A 51 4.47 10.58 5.91
N HIS A 52 4.52 11.51 4.96
CA HIS A 52 4.53 12.97 5.18
C HIS A 52 5.63 13.50 6.11
N THR A 53 6.65 12.70 6.43
CA THR A 53 7.83 13.18 7.17
C THR A 53 8.54 14.27 6.38
N ASN A 54 8.99 15.30 7.09
CA ASN A 54 9.76 16.41 6.51
C ASN A 54 11.10 15.90 5.94
N LEU A 55 11.37 16.24 4.69
CA LEU A 55 12.59 15.90 3.96
C LEU A 55 13.53 17.09 3.77
N LEU A 56 13.15 18.31 4.16
CA LEU A 56 13.98 19.51 4.02
C LEU A 56 15.34 19.29 4.70
N ARG A 57 16.42 19.47 3.93
CA ARG A 57 17.81 19.24 4.35
C ARG A 57 18.10 17.80 4.81
N GLN A 58 17.18 16.87 4.58
CA GLN A 58 17.34 15.45 4.85
C GLN A 58 17.63 14.70 3.56
N GLU A 59 18.11 13.47 3.71
CA GLU A 59 18.26 12.56 2.60
C GLU A 59 16.91 12.04 2.12
N PHE A 60 16.76 11.95 0.80
CA PHE A 60 15.61 11.38 0.13
C PHE A 60 16.03 10.56 -1.09
N GLU A 61 15.11 9.71 -1.53
CA GLU A 61 15.28 8.84 -2.67
C GLU A 61 14.05 8.90 -3.59
N LEU A 62 14.30 8.84 -4.89
CA LEU A 62 13.27 8.75 -5.92
C LEU A 62 12.94 7.28 -6.14
N ASP A 63 11.70 6.92 -5.88
CA ASP A 63 11.21 5.54 -5.93
C ASP A 63 10.07 5.40 -6.94
N HIS A 64 9.95 4.22 -7.54
CA HIS A 64 8.82 3.88 -8.40
C HIS A 64 7.64 3.43 -7.54
N ILE A 65 6.47 4.05 -7.64
CA ILE A 65 5.26 3.66 -6.88
C ILE A 65 4.99 2.17 -7.07
N GLU A 66 4.83 1.75 -8.32
CA GLU A 66 4.85 0.35 -8.71
C GLU A 66 6.25 0.03 -9.23
N ASN A 67 6.91 -0.94 -8.58
CA ASN A 67 8.24 -1.38 -8.98
C ASN A 67 8.24 -1.89 -10.43
N LEU A 68 9.34 -1.67 -11.15
CA LEU A 68 9.51 -2.15 -12.53
C LEU A 68 9.27 -3.67 -12.65
N ALA A 69 9.68 -4.45 -11.65
CA ALA A 69 9.47 -5.90 -11.62
C ALA A 69 7.99 -6.32 -11.51
N ASN A 70 7.15 -5.45 -10.94
CA ASN A 70 5.71 -5.69 -10.77
C ASN A 70 4.89 -5.06 -11.90
N GLY A 71 5.51 -4.74 -13.04
CA GLY A 71 4.85 -4.13 -14.20
C GLY A 71 4.73 -2.61 -14.16
N GLY A 72 5.38 -1.93 -13.21
CA GLY A 72 5.37 -0.48 -13.13
C GLY A 72 6.04 0.21 -14.33
N SER A 73 5.47 1.34 -14.76
CA SER A 73 6.02 2.13 -15.88
C SER A 73 7.19 3.02 -15.45
N ASN A 74 8.08 3.35 -16.40
CA ASN A 74 9.17 4.30 -16.13
C ASN A 74 8.77 5.73 -16.53
N THR A 75 7.69 6.23 -15.92
CA THR A 75 7.13 7.56 -16.19
C THR A 75 7.13 8.42 -14.93
N ALA A 76 7.15 9.75 -15.07
CA ALA A 76 7.13 10.67 -13.93
C ALA A 76 5.91 10.45 -13.02
N SER A 77 4.78 10.03 -13.58
CA SER A 77 3.54 9.71 -12.85
C SER A 77 3.66 8.50 -11.92
N ASN A 78 4.66 7.64 -12.16
CA ASN A 78 5.00 6.47 -11.35
C ASN A 78 6.19 6.75 -10.41
N ILE A 79 6.71 7.99 -10.33
CA ILE A 79 7.82 8.34 -9.44
C ILE A 79 7.32 9.15 -8.24
N VAL A 80 7.86 8.82 -7.07
CA VAL A 80 7.58 9.52 -5.81
C VAL A 80 8.86 9.86 -5.05
N VAL A 81 8.79 10.92 -4.26
CA VAL A 81 9.81 11.27 -3.28
C VAL A 81 9.58 10.49 -1.99
N SER A 82 10.56 9.70 -1.59
CA SER A 82 10.49 8.84 -0.42
C SER A 82 11.63 9.11 0.56
N CYS A 83 11.34 9.01 1.86
CA CYS A 83 12.39 8.98 2.87
C CYS A 83 13.12 7.63 2.83
N PRO A 84 14.41 7.56 3.22
CA PRO A 84 15.17 6.31 3.21
C PRO A 84 14.51 5.18 4.05
N ASN A 85 13.77 5.53 5.11
CA ASN A 85 13.03 4.55 5.90
C ASN A 85 11.88 3.92 5.09
N CYS A 86 11.06 4.74 4.44
CA CYS A 86 9.94 4.25 3.63
C CYS A 86 10.44 3.49 2.41
N ASN A 87 11.48 3.96 1.72
CA ASN A 87 12.03 3.27 0.56
C ASN A 87 12.56 1.88 0.93
N ARG A 88 13.37 1.78 2.01
CA ARG A 88 13.89 0.49 2.51
C ARG A 88 12.77 -0.45 2.93
N ARG A 89 11.71 0.07 3.57
CA ARG A 89 10.55 -0.75 3.91
C ARG A 89 9.85 -1.22 2.65
N LYS A 90 9.52 -0.35 1.71
CA LYS A 90 8.81 -0.76 0.48
C LYS A 90 9.60 -1.81 -0.29
N SER A 91 10.87 -1.55 -0.58
CA SER A 91 11.74 -2.49 -1.31
C SER A 91 11.01 -3.08 -2.53
N ALA A 92 11.06 -4.40 -2.74
CA ALA A 92 10.36 -5.12 -3.80
C ALA A 92 8.89 -5.46 -3.48
N ARG A 93 8.33 -5.02 -2.35
CA ARG A 93 6.99 -5.43 -1.89
C ARG A 93 5.88 -4.89 -2.77
N ASN A 94 4.71 -5.53 -2.68
CA ASN A 94 3.50 -5.05 -3.34
C ASN A 94 3.12 -3.66 -2.79
N VAL A 95 2.80 -2.74 -3.70
CA VAL A 95 2.51 -1.34 -3.37
C VAL A 95 1.26 -1.18 -2.51
N VAL A 96 0.23 -2.00 -2.74
CA VAL A 96 -1.03 -1.98 -1.99
C VAL A 96 -0.78 -2.41 -0.54
N SER A 97 -0.08 -3.53 -0.35
CA SER A 97 0.28 -4.00 0.98
C SER A 97 1.11 -2.97 1.74
N PHE A 98 2.05 -2.31 1.06
CA PHE A 98 2.87 -1.25 1.66
C PHE A 98 2.05 0.01 2.00
N ALA A 99 1.09 0.39 1.15
CA ALA A 99 0.20 1.51 1.38
C ALA A 99 -0.68 1.28 2.62
N LEU A 100 -1.29 0.10 2.73
CA LEU A 100 -2.08 -0.30 3.91
C LEU A 100 -1.22 -0.35 5.19
N GLU A 101 -0.02 -0.94 5.12
CA GLU A 101 0.91 -0.97 6.26
C GLU A 101 1.30 0.44 6.71
N THR A 102 1.55 1.34 5.75
CA THR A 102 1.94 2.72 6.05
C THR A 102 0.78 3.52 6.63
N LEU A 103 -0.44 3.33 6.10
CA LEU A 103 -1.66 3.92 6.64
C LEU A 103 -1.90 3.43 8.08
N ALA A 104 -1.84 2.12 8.33
CA ALA A 104 -2.01 1.55 9.68
C ALA A 104 -0.94 2.03 10.67
N ARG A 105 0.30 2.21 10.22
CA ARG A 105 1.42 2.65 11.07
C ARG A 105 1.35 4.13 11.42
N THR A 106 1.08 4.97 10.43
CA THR A 106 1.18 6.44 10.58
C THR A 106 -0.15 7.06 10.93
N GLY A 107 -1.27 6.41 10.60
CA GLY A 107 -2.61 6.98 10.67
C GLY A 107 -2.86 8.09 9.64
N ILE A 108 -1.94 8.29 8.68
CA ILE A 108 -2.01 9.39 7.72
C ILE A 108 -2.36 8.82 6.35
N GLU A 109 -3.50 9.25 5.81
CA GLU A 109 -3.86 9.00 4.42
C GLU A 109 -3.23 10.07 3.53
N THR A 110 -2.13 9.74 2.88
CA THR A 110 -1.48 10.64 1.92
C THR A 110 -2.13 10.55 0.53
N PRO A 111 -1.98 11.57 -0.33
CA PRO A 111 -2.54 11.53 -1.69
C PRO A 111 -2.10 10.31 -2.49
N ILE A 112 -0.85 9.85 -2.29
CA ILE A 112 -0.36 8.65 -2.99
C ILE A 112 -0.98 7.38 -2.46
N ILE A 113 -1.16 7.25 -1.13
CA ILE A 113 -1.82 6.09 -0.52
C ILE A 113 -3.24 5.99 -1.06
N LYS A 114 -4.00 7.09 -1.02
CA LYS A 114 -5.35 7.16 -1.58
C LYS A 114 -5.38 6.73 -3.05
N ARG A 115 -4.52 7.31 -3.88
CA ARG A 115 -4.40 6.97 -5.31
C ARG A 115 -4.08 5.48 -5.55
N VAL A 116 -3.21 4.90 -4.73
CA VAL A 116 -2.85 3.47 -4.82
C VAL A 116 -4.06 2.60 -4.45
N LEU A 117 -4.73 2.89 -3.33
CA LEU A 117 -5.87 2.09 -2.88
C LEU A 117 -7.04 2.16 -3.86
N GLU A 118 -7.34 3.34 -4.38
CA GLU A 118 -8.39 3.56 -5.39
C GLU A 118 -8.10 2.81 -6.70
N ARG A 119 -6.86 2.84 -7.18
CA ARG A 119 -6.48 2.15 -8.44
C ARG A 119 -6.69 0.64 -8.38
N HIS A 120 -6.40 0.04 -7.22
CA HIS A 120 -6.47 -1.41 -7.04
C HIS A 120 -7.85 -1.87 -6.56
N ASP A 121 -8.86 -0.99 -6.58
CA ASP A 121 -10.23 -1.19 -6.06
C ASP A 121 -10.25 -1.84 -4.67
N VAL A 122 -9.23 -1.53 -3.86
CA VAL A 122 -9.22 -1.90 -2.44
C VAL A 122 -10.05 -0.85 -1.73
N ARG A 123 -11.37 -0.88 -1.96
CA ARG A 123 -12.32 -0.31 -1.01
C ARG A 123 -12.04 -1.04 0.27
N GLY A 124 -11.50 -0.34 1.26
CA GLY A 124 -11.09 -0.91 2.53
C GLY A 124 -12.10 -1.94 2.95
N SER A 125 -11.73 -3.22 2.86
CA SER A 125 -12.39 -4.28 3.59
C SER A 125 -12.07 -3.94 5.03
N VAL A 126 -12.80 -2.97 5.58
CA VAL A 126 -13.00 -2.85 7.00
C VAL A 126 -13.48 -4.23 7.36
N GLN A 127 -12.62 -5.02 7.97
CA GLN A 127 -13.06 -6.22 8.65
C GLN A 127 -14.07 -5.68 9.64
N ARG A 128 -15.37 -5.82 9.32
CA ARG A 128 -16.43 -5.57 10.28
C ARG A 128 -16.02 -6.34 11.52
N SER A 129 -16.06 -5.68 12.67
CA SER A 129 -15.81 -6.36 13.94
C SER A 129 -16.60 -7.66 13.91
N LEU A 130 -15.92 -8.79 14.13
CA LEU A 130 -16.54 -10.11 14.15
C LEU A 130 -17.56 -10.22 15.31
N PHE A 131 -17.42 -9.32 16.28
CA PHE A 131 -18.38 -9.02 17.32
C PHE A 131 -19.14 -7.78 16.87
N GLY A 132 -20.35 -7.96 16.32
CA GLY A 132 -21.12 -6.87 15.74
C GLY A 132 -21.42 -5.78 16.76
N ASP A 133 -21.12 -4.53 16.42
CA ASP A 133 -21.74 -3.35 17.04
C ASP A 133 -23.09 -3.07 16.35
N ASP A 134 -23.90 -4.11 16.13
CA ASP A 134 -25.23 -3.96 15.57
C ASP A 134 -26.21 -3.72 16.73
N PRO A 135 -26.79 -2.52 16.88
CA PRO A 135 -27.74 -2.25 17.96
C PRO A 135 -28.99 -3.14 17.86
N ALA A 136 -29.21 -3.83 16.73
CA ALA A 136 -30.24 -4.85 16.57
C ALA A 136 -29.90 -6.19 17.26
N GLU A 137 -28.62 -6.52 17.50
CA GLU A 137 -28.22 -7.70 18.29
C GLU A 137 -28.25 -7.46 19.80
N ALA A 138 -28.23 -6.20 20.25
CA ALA A 138 -28.38 -5.84 21.66
C ALA A 138 -29.79 -6.12 22.21
N ALA A 139 -30.79 -6.21 21.33
CA ALA A 139 -32.12 -6.73 21.66
C ALA A 139 -32.08 -8.25 21.60
N GLY A 140 -31.55 -8.87 22.67
CA GLY A 140 -31.36 -10.31 22.79
C GLY A 140 -32.58 -11.10 22.31
N ARG A 141 -32.41 -11.82 21.19
CA ARG A 141 -33.32 -12.90 20.82
C ARG A 141 -33.12 -14.00 21.86
N PRO A 142 -34.14 -14.38 22.65
CA PRO A 142 -33.99 -15.53 23.54
C PRO A 142 -33.72 -16.76 22.67
N LEU A 143 -32.60 -17.43 22.93
CA LEU A 143 -32.17 -18.63 22.20
C LEU A 143 -33.06 -19.85 22.47
N PHE A 144 -34.12 -19.71 23.27
CA PHE A 144 -35.03 -20.77 23.63
C PHE A 144 -36.47 -20.22 23.65
N THR A 145 -37.26 -20.60 22.66
CA THR A 145 -38.72 -20.58 22.78
C THR A 145 -39.13 -21.95 23.32
N THR A 146 -39.71 -21.99 24.52
CA THR A 146 -40.23 -23.21 25.13
C THR A 146 -41.52 -23.62 24.42
N SER A 147 -41.40 -24.21 23.24
CA SER A 147 -42.51 -24.88 22.58
C SER A 147 -42.01 -25.78 21.47
N ASP A 148 -41.23 -26.80 21.79
CA ASP A 148 -41.13 -28.00 20.96
C ASP A 148 -41.10 -29.19 21.91
N THR A 149 -42.22 -29.89 21.94
CA THR A 149 -42.47 -31.10 22.73
C THR A 149 -41.60 -32.25 22.25
N ASP A 150 -41.12 -33.03 23.22
CA ASP A 150 -40.24 -34.19 23.10
C ASP A 150 -40.76 -35.23 22.09
N ASP A 151 -40.00 -35.46 21.01
CA ASP A 151 -39.98 -36.72 20.26
C ASP A 151 -38.76 -36.72 19.31
N ASP A 152 -37.55 -36.87 19.85
CA ASP A 152 -36.37 -37.17 19.03
C ASP A 152 -35.52 -38.20 19.76
N ALA A 153 -35.72 -39.46 19.39
CA ALA A 153 -34.87 -40.56 19.81
C ALA A 153 -33.42 -40.26 19.35
N PRO A 154 -32.41 -40.50 20.21
CA PRO A 154 -31.03 -40.21 19.84
C PRO A 154 -30.62 -41.01 18.58
N PRO A 155 -29.97 -40.39 17.59
CA PRO A 155 -29.49 -41.10 16.42
C PRO A 155 -28.46 -42.16 16.83
N PRO A 156 -28.43 -43.33 16.16
CA PRO A 156 -27.53 -44.43 16.53
C PRO A 156 -26.06 -44.02 16.40
N ASP A 157 -25.25 -44.49 17.36
CA ASP A 157 -23.78 -44.33 17.43
C ASP A 157 -23.05 -45.06 16.28
N ASP A 158 -23.20 -44.58 15.05
CA ASP A 158 -22.33 -44.99 13.95
C ASP A 158 -21.03 -44.17 13.99
N VAL A 159 -20.02 -44.73 14.66
CA VAL A 159 -18.65 -44.21 14.66
C VAL A 159 -18.09 -44.28 13.23
N PRO A 160 -17.71 -43.15 12.60
CA PRO A 160 -17.16 -43.17 11.25
C PRO A 160 -15.82 -43.93 11.22
N PRO A 161 -15.56 -44.75 10.18
CA PRO A 161 -14.36 -45.57 10.14
C PRO A 161 -13.17 -44.73 9.70
N TYR A 162 -12.50 -44.06 10.63
CA TYR A 162 -11.19 -43.49 10.35
C TYR A 162 -10.17 -44.64 10.23
N ARG A 163 -9.64 -44.85 9.01
CA ARG A 163 -8.43 -45.67 8.79
C ARG A 163 -7.21 -44.74 8.85
N TRP A 164 -6.31 -45.03 9.78
CA TRP A 164 -4.95 -44.47 9.87
C TRP A 164 -3.99 -45.24 8.97
#